data_AF-A0A090RY67-F1
#
_entry.id   AF-A0A090RY67-F1
#
_cell.length_a   1.000
_cell.length_b   1.000
_cell.length_c   1.000
_cell.angle_alpha   90.00
_cell.angle_beta   90.00
_cell.angle_gamma   90.00
#
_symmetry.space_group_name_H-M   'P 1'
#
loop_
_entity.id
_entity.type
_entity.pdbx_description
1 polymer ?
#
loop_
_entity_poly.entity_id
_entity_poly.type
_entity_poly.pdbx_seq_one_letter_code
_entity_poly.pdbx_strand_id
1 'polypeptide(L)'
;MASAQYLVGIDLGTTNTVVAFCEIQDDLSNSPVELFEIDQLVGPGEVVRKPLLPSFRYHPAQQQVSDSDLTLPWENEPVKGDIQNLIIGEWARELGAKVEGRQVSSAKSWLSHTAVDREDDILPWAGAQDVEKVSPVIASASYLNHIRQAWNHRHHYNKLEDQDVVITVPASFDETARKLTLQAAKLAGLPKVHLLEEPQAVCYDWYARHKETASQELSQVPLILVCDVGGGTTDLSLIEAKHDDEELVLNRIGVGEHLMLGGDNLDLALAHMAEQRFNESKKLNAASLTKLIQQTRKAKEALLSEDAPSEMKITMLGSGSRLIGGTKSIALSKSEVHQIALEGFFPQTEFGELPDKKRSAVVEFGLPYVSDPAVSKHVSEFLHLHQEVSREALNDGSDPAIPVGLLLNGGVFNSELVTRRIVDIVENWKGTPISLLSNPHPDWSVALGAVAFAKARRGLN
;
A
#
# COMPACT_ATOMS: atom_id res chain seq x y z
N MET A 1 9.45 4.96 -33.88
CA MET A 1 9.34 4.48 -32.50
C MET A 1 8.98 3.01 -32.60
N ALA A 2 9.68 2.12 -31.89
CA ALA A 2 9.27 0.72 -31.84
C ALA A 2 7.85 0.65 -31.26
N SER A 3 7.01 -0.26 -31.78
CA SER A 3 5.73 -0.55 -31.16
C SER A 3 5.97 -1.18 -29.79
N ALA A 4 5.25 -0.74 -28.77
CA ALA A 4 5.29 -1.36 -27.44
C ALA A 4 5.12 -2.89 -27.57
N GLN A 5 5.98 -3.65 -26.91
CA GLN A 5 5.95 -5.11 -26.86
C GLN A 5 5.29 -5.61 -25.57
N TYR A 6 5.21 -4.77 -24.54
CA TYR A 6 4.58 -5.11 -23.27
C TYR A 6 3.53 -4.09 -22.85
N LEU A 7 2.50 -4.59 -22.16
CA LEU A 7 1.68 -3.82 -21.24
C LEU A 7 2.30 -3.94 -19.86
N VAL A 8 2.49 -2.83 -19.14
CA VAL A 8 3.11 -2.82 -17.82
C VAL A 8 2.22 -2.06 -16.84
N GLY A 9 1.84 -2.70 -15.75
CA GLY A 9 1.12 -2.11 -14.63
C GLY A 9 2.06 -1.91 -13.45
N ILE A 10 2.14 -0.68 -12.94
CA ILE A 10 2.95 -0.32 -11.77
C ILE A 10 2.01 0.14 -10.66
N ASP A 11 1.92 -0.66 -9.60
CA ASP A 11 1.36 -0.22 -8.34
C ASP A 11 2.43 0.51 -7.54
N LEU A 12 2.50 1.84 -7.67
CA LEU A 12 3.41 2.66 -6.87
C LEU A 12 2.81 2.82 -5.48
N GLY A 13 2.89 1.84 -4.57
CA GLY A 13 2.22 1.93 -3.27
C GLY A 13 2.99 2.72 -2.19
N THR A 14 2.29 3.05 -1.11
CA THR A 14 2.84 3.79 0.06
C THR A 14 3.95 3.01 0.78
N THR A 15 3.75 1.69 0.92
CA THR A 15 4.67 0.80 1.65
C THR A 15 5.48 -0.09 0.71
N ASN A 16 4.85 -0.63 -0.33
CA ASN A 16 5.49 -1.47 -1.34
C ASN A 16 5.07 -1.01 -2.73
N THR A 17 5.96 -1.22 -3.70
CA THR A 17 5.69 -1.05 -5.11
C THR A 17 5.74 -2.42 -5.81
N VAL A 18 4.79 -2.66 -6.71
CA VAL A 18 4.63 -3.90 -7.46
C VAL A 18 4.56 -3.61 -8.94
N VAL A 19 5.16 -4.48 -9.75
CA VAL A 19 5.15 -4.35 -11.21
C VAL A 19 4.62 -5.65 -11.80
N ALA A 20 3.58 -5.55 -12.60
CA ALA A 20 3.04 -6.63 -13.41
C ALA A 20 3.19 -6.30 -14.88
N PHE A 21 3.31 -7.30 -15.73
CA PHE A 21 3.41 -7.09 -17.17
C PHE A 21 2.81 -8.24 -17.98
N CYS A 22 2.51 -7.96 -19.24
CA CYS A 22 2.01 -8.93 -20.21
C CYS A 22 2.60 -8.61 -21.57
N GLU A 23 3.09 -9.63 -22.29
CA GLU A 23 3.55 -9.45 -23.67
C GLU A 23 2.38 -9.23 -24.62
N ILE A 24 2.56 -8.31 -25.56
CA ILE A 24 1.58 -8.01 -26.59
C ILE A 24 1.73 -9.04 -27.71
N GLN A 25 0.86 -10.05 -27.68
CA GLN A 25 0.75 -11.09 -28.69
C GLN A 25 -0.60 -11.00 -29.42
N ASP A 26 -0.80 -11.81 -30.48
CA ASP A 26 -2.05 -11.82 -31.26
C ASP A 26 -3.28 -12.17 -30.39
N ASP A 27 -3.13 -13.07 -29.41
CA ASP A 27 -4.16 -13.38 -28.40
C ASP A 27 -3.86 -12.68 -27.07
N LEU A 28 -3.96 -11.36 -27.06
CA LEU A 28 -3.70 -10.54 -25.88
C LEU A 28 -4.73 -10.78 -24.75
N SER A 29 -5.96 -11.18 -25.08
CA SER A 29 -6.99 -11.57 -24.11
C SER A 29 -6.54 -12.72 -23.20
N ASN A 30 -5.86 -13.73 -23.76
CA ASN A 30 -5.39 -14.89 -23.00
C ASN A 30 -3.91 -14.85 -22.64
N SER A 31 -3.17 -13.85 -23.11
CA SER A 31 -1.76 -13.69 -22.77
C SER A 31 -1.58 -13.63 -21.24
N PRO A 32 -0.64 -14.41 -20.66
CA PRO A 32 -0.47 -14.45 -19.21
C PRO A 32 -0.01 -13.08 -18.68
N VAL A 33 -0.43 -12.76 -17.46
CA VAL A 33 0.09 -11.62 -16.70
C VAL A 33 1.10 -12.16 -15.70
N GLU A 34 2.29 -11.59 -15.69
CA GLU A 34 3.41 -12.00 -14.85
C GLU A 34 3.82 -10.87 -13.91
N LEU A 35 4.33 -11.22 -12.73
CA LEU A 35 4.97 -10.27 -11.84
C LEU A 35 6.44 -10.10 -12.24
N PHE A 36 6.88 -8.85 -12.30
CA PHE A 36 8.28 -8.53 -12.52
C PHE A 36 9.03 -8.59 -11.18
N GLU A 37 9.95 -9.53 -11.03
CA GLU A 37 10.81 -9.58 -9.85
C GLU A 37 11.89 -8.49 -9.94
N ILE A 38 11.87 -7.56 -8.99
CA ILE A 38 12.68 -6.34 -8.96
C ILE A 38 13.98 -6.63 -8.20
N ASP A 39 15.11 -6.49 -8.90
CA ASP A 39 16.45 -6.49 -8.32
C ASP A 39 16.59 -5.32 -7.31
N GLN A 40 16.99 -5.62 -6.07
CA GLN A 40 17.14 -4.64 -5.01
C GLN A 40 18.20 -5.09 -4.00
N LEU A 41 18.85 -4.11 -3.35
CA LEU A 41 19.81 -4.38 -2.30
C LEU A 41 19.09 -4.89 -1.04
N VAL A 42 19.64 -5.92 -0.42
CA VAL A 42 19.25 -6.43 0.93
C VAL A 42 20.36 -6.27 1.96
N GLY A 43 21.56 -5.92 1.49
CA GLY A 43 22.73 -5.66 2.29
C GLY A 43 23.84 -5.05 1.43
N PRO A 44 25.01 -4.74 2.02
CA PRO A 44 26.15 -4.19 1.29
C PRO A 44 26.57 -5.11 0.13
N GLY A 45 26.38 -4.64 -1.11
CA GLY A 45 26.70 -5.37 -2.34
C GLY A 45 25.88 -6.65 -2.58
N GLU A 46 24.83 -6.89 -1.79
CA GLU A 46 23.99 -8.08 -1.90
C GLU A 46 22.66 -7.72 -2.57
N VAL A 47 22.44 -8.27 -3.76
CA VAL A 47 21.24 -8.04 -4.58
C VAL A 47 20.40 -9.30 -4.63
N VAL A 48 19.11 -9.16 -4.39
CA VAL A 48 18.11 -10.22 -4.61
C VAL A 48 16.97 -9.71 -5.46
N ARG A 49 16.20 -10.64 -6.01
CA ARG A 49 14.98 -10.36 -6.76
C ARG A 49 13.77 -10.69 -5.92
N LYS A 50 12.83 -9.75 -5.83
CA LYS A 50 11.57 -9.95 -5.13
C LYS A 50 10.42 -9.30 -5.92
N PRO A 51 9.20 -9.85 -5.88
CA PRO A 51 8.04 -9.25 -6.55
C PRO A 51 7.60 -7.93 -5.89
N LEU A 52 8.00 -7.68 -4.64
CA LEU A 52 7.73 -6.47 -3.89
C LEU A 52 9.00 -5.64 -3.75
N LEU A 53 8.96 -4.38 -4.14
CA LEU A 53 9.97 -3.38 -3.82
C LEU A 53 9.44 -2.50 -2.68
N PRO A 54 9.98 -2.56 -1.45
CA PRO A 54 9.58 -1.62 -0.41
C PRO A 54 9.78 -0.17 -0.87
N SER A 55 8.75 0.67 -0.76
CA SER A 55 8.76 2.09 -1.14
C SER A 55 9.48 2.95 -0.10
N PHE A 56 10.68 2.51 0.30
CA PHE A 56 11.54 3.13 1.28
C PHE A 56 12.80 3.61 0.60
N ARG A 57 13.26 4.79 1.02
CA ARG A 57 14.53 5.34 0.62
C ARG A 57 15.36 5.69 1.86
N TYR A 58 16.65 5.45 1.80
CA TYR A 58 17.57 5.74 2.89
C TYR A 58 18.70 6.66 2.39
N HIS A 59 19.00 7.69 3.19
CA HIS A 59 19.99 8.72 2.90
C HIS A 59 21.19 8.50 3.84
N PRO A 60 22.22 7.76 3.40
CA PRO A 60 23.35 7.45 4.26
C PRO A 60 24.08 8.70 4.74
N ALA A 61 24.67 8.64 5.93
CA ALA A 61 25.64 9.64 6.36
C ALA A 61 26.86 9.61 5.44
N GLN A 62 27.59 10.71 5.39
CA GLN A 62 28.86 10.75 4.66
C GLN A 62 29.78 9.64 5.17
N GLN A 63 30.33 8.82 4.26
CA GLN A 63 31.18 7.67 4.55
C GLN A 63 30.50 6.49 5.29
N GLN A 64 29.17 6.50 5.47
CA GLN A 64 28.46 5.35 6.05
C GLN A 64 28.50 4.12 5.14
N VAL A 65 28.43 4.37 3.83
CA VAL A 65 28.47 3.34 2.78
C VAL A 65 29.56 3.69 1.77
N SER A 66 30.15 2.66 1.19
CA SER A 66 31.09 2.75 0.08
C SER A 66 30.41 2.48 -1.26
N ASP A 67 31.03 2.90 -2.37
CA ASP A 67 30.48 2.64 -3.71
C ASP A 67 30.29 1.13 -3.98
N SER A 68 31.16 0.28 -3.43
CA SER A 68 31.03 -1.17 -3.53
C SER A 68 29.79 -1.71 -2.82
N ASP A 69 29.33 -1.06 -1.75
CA ASP A 69 28.14 -1.49 -1.01
C ASP A 69 26.85 -1.19 -1.79
N LEU A 70 26.90 -0.23 -2.71
CA LEU A 70 25.77 0.24 -3.51
C LEU A 70 25.69 -0.42 -4.90
N THR A 71 26.49 -1.47 -5.12
CA THR A 71 26.59 -2.13 -6.42
C THR A 71 25.27 -2.81 -6.80
N LEU A 72 24.64 -2.33 -7.87
CA LEU A 72 23.51 -2.96 -8.55
C LEU A 72 23.97 -3.64 -9.84
N PRO A 73 23.15 -4.52 -10.46
CA PRO A 73 23.47 -5.14 -11.74
C PRO A 73 23.61 -4.16 -12.92
N TRP A 74 23.22 -2.89 -12.72
CA TRP A 74 23.34 -1.80 -13.68
C TRP A 74 24.11 -0.62 -13.07
N GLU A 75 24.63 0.24 -13.95
CA GLU A 75 25.15 1.55 -13.55
C GLU A 75 23.96 2.45 -13.17
N ASN A 76 23.91 2.86 -11.89
CA ASN A 76 22.79 3.64 -11.38
C ASN A 76 22.86 5.09 -11.88
N GLU A 77 21.80 5.53 -12.55
CA GLU A 77 21.59 6.90 -13.01
C GLU A 77 20.50 7.58 -12.15
N PRO A 78 20.87 8.41 -11.15
CA PRO A 78 19.89 9.10 -10.31
C PRO A 78 18.99 10.05 -11.12
N VAL A 79 17.78 10.30 -10.62
CA VAL A 79 16.91 11.31 -11.24
C VAL A 79 17.52 12.70 -11.08
N LYS A 80 17.23 13.61 -12.01
CA LYS A 80 17.78 14.98 -11.96
C LYS A 80 17.31 15.69 -10.69
N GLY A 81 18.26 16.22 -9.92
CA GLY A 81 17.99 16.91 -8.65
C GLY A 81 17.97 15.98 -7.44
N ASP A 82 18.27 14.70 -7.62
CA ASP A 82 18.36 13.74 -6.53
C ASP A 82 19.75 13.75 -5.86
N ILE A 83 19.81 13.20 -4.64
CA ILE A 83 21.06 13.04 -3.90
C ILE A 83 21.87 11.86 -4.46
N GLN A 84 23.18 11.89 -4.27
CA GLN A 84 24.06 10.77 -4.61
C GLN A 84 24.02 9.69 -3.52
N ASN A 85 24.30 8.44 -3.88
CA ASN A 85 24.50 7.34 -2.93
C ASN A 85 23.30 7.02 -2.01
N LEU A 86 22.08 7.19 -2.51
CA LEU A 86 20.86 6.74 -1.83
C LEU A 86 20.64 5.22 -1.99
N ILE A 87 19.88 4.62 -1.07
CA ILE A 87 19.46 3.22 -1.14
C ILE A 87 17.94 3.18 -1.26
N ILE A 88 17.40 2.30 -2.11
CA ILE A 88 15.96 2.04 -2.29
C ILE A 88 15.66 0.58 -1.98
N GLY A 89 14.47 0.30 -1.46
CA GLY A 89 13.97 -1.06 -1.30
C GLY A 89 14.25 -1.66 0.07
N GLU A 90 14.48 -2.97 0.10
CA GLU A 90 14.59 -3.73 1.35
C GLU A 90 15.72 -3.23 2.27
N TRP A 91 16.92 -2.99 1.74
CA TRP A 91 18.02 -2.52 2.57
C TRP A 91 17.77 -1.10 3.12
N ALA A 92 17.09 -0.25 2.36
CA ALA A 92 16.66 1.07 2.83
C ALA A 92 15.66 0.97 3.99
N ARG A 93 14.71 0.02 3.89
CA ARG A 93 13.77 -0.30 4.96
C ARG A 93 14.48 -0.75 6.23
N GLU A 94 15.46 -1.65 6.10
CA GLU A 94 16.24 -2.17 7.23
C GLU A 94 17.16 -1.14 7.88
N LEU A 95 17.86 -0.32 7.08
CA LEU A 95 18.76 0.72 7.60
C LEU A 95 17.99 1.84 8.30
N GLY A 96 16.85 2.26 7.75
CA GLY A 96 16.00 3.24 8.40
C GLY A 96 15.46 2.79 9.75
N ALA A 97 15.27 1.48 9.93
CA ALA A 97 14.94 0.93 11.25
C ALA A 97 16.11 0.95 12.26
N LYS A 98 17.34 1.11 11.78
CA LYS A 98 18.56 1.13 12.60
C LYS A 98 19.06 2.55 12.89
N VAL A 99 18.81 3.50 11.99
CA VAL A 99 19.36 4.86 12.05
C VAL A 99 18.26 5.90 11.87
N GLU A 100 18.08 6.73 12.89
CA GLU A 100 17.02 7.75 12.95
C GLU A 100 17.23 8.87 11.93
N GLY A 101 16.12 9.44 11.44
CA GLY A 101 16.11 10.70 10.68
C GLY A 101 16.72 10.62 9.28
N ARG A 102 16.94 9.42 8.73
CA ARG A 102 17.57 9.21 7.41
C ARG A 102 16.72 8.42 6.42
N GLN A 103 15.53 8.00 6.84
CA GLN A 103 14.63 7.21 6.00
C GLN A 103 13.48 8.07 5.51
N VAL A 104 13.23 8.00 4.20
CA VAL A 104 12.01 8.46 3.57
C VAL A 104 11.07 7.27 3.46
N SER A 105 9.86 7.44 4.02
CA SER A 105 8.74 6.51 3.93
C SER A 105 7.49 7.28 3.48
N SER A 106 6.48 6.54 3.01
CA SER A 106 5.17 7.09 2.66
C SER A 106 5.21 8.29 1.70
N ALA A 107 6.18 8.35 0.80
CA ALA A 107 6.35 9.46 -0.16
C ALA A 107 5.06 9.72 -0.96
N LYS A 108 4.29 8.65 -1.24
CA LYS A 108 2.98 8.73 -1.87
C LYS A 108 1.94 9.49 -1.04
N SER A 109 1.83 9.20 0.26
CA SER A 109 0.94 9.95 1.15
C SER A 109 1.38 11.41 1.30
N TRP A 110 2.69 11.69 1.23
CA TRP A 110 3.18 13.06 1.19
C TRP A 110 2.78 13.79 -0.10
N LEU A 111 2.76 13.11 -1.25
CA LEU A 111 2.30 13.70 -2.51
C LEU A 111 0.84 14.16 -2.45
N SER A 112 -0.01 13.51 -1.66
CA SER A 112 -1.41 13.93 -1.48
C SER A 112 -1.61 14.92 -0.34
N HIS A 113 -0.63 15.10 0.56
CA HIS A 113 -0.77 15.99 1.70
C HIS A 113 -0.79 17.48 1.29
N THR A 114 -1.95 18.14 1.38
CA THR A 114 -2.18 19.51 0.89
C THR A 114 -1.58 20.62 1.76
N ALA A 115 -1.18 20.32 3.00
CA ALA A 115 -0.67 21.32 3.94
C ALA A 115 0.83 21.61 3.79
N VAL A 116 1.51 20.94 2.86
CA VAL A 116 2.93 21.13 2.56
C VAL A 116 3.13 21.41 1.07
N ASP A 117 4.22 22.09 0.74
CA ASP A 117 4.69 22.11 -0.65
C ASP A 117 5.34 20.75 -0.95
N ARG A 118 4.81 20.06 -1.96
CA ARG A 118 5.21 18.69 -2.33
C ARG A 118 6.38 18.68 -3.30
N GLU A 119 6.82 19.86 -3.75
CA GLU A 119 8.01 20.06 -4.56
C GLU A 119 9.21 20.56 -3.73
N ASP A 120 8.99 20.98 -2.49
CA ASP A 120 10.04 21.38 -1.55
C ASP A 120 10.75 20.18 -0.91
N ASP A 121 12.03 20.36 -0.57
CA ASP A 121 12.88 19.35 0.04
C ASP A 121 12.55 19.11 1.52
N ILE A 122 11.45 18.42 1.78
CA ILE A 122 10.92 18.17 3.12
C ILE A 122 11.24 16.77 3.67
N LEU A 123 11.62 15.81 2.82
CA LEU A 123 11.83 14.40 3.19
C LEU A 123 13.32 14.03 3.25
N PRO A 124 13.81 13.32 4.28
CA PRO A 124 13.05 12.71 5.36
C PRO A 124 12.47 13.74 6.32
N TRP A 125 11.19 13.56 6.64
CA TRP A 125 10.50 14.44 7.58
C TRP A 125 11.10 14.29 8.97
N ALA A 126 11.29 15.41 9.67
CA ALA A 126 12.04 15.46 10.93
C ALA A 126 13.42 14.76 10.84
N GLY A 127 14.07 14.85 9.67
CA GLY A 127 15.38 14.26 9.42
C GLY A 127 16.50 14.77 10.33
N ALA A 128 17.61 14.03 10.37
CA ALA A 128 18.82 14.46 11.07
C ALA A 128 19.33 15.80 10.53
N GLN A 129 20.02 16.61 11.35
CA GLN A 129 20.45 17.96 10.95
C GLN A 129 21.36 17.98 9.71
N ASP A 130 22.10 16.90 9.49
CA ASP A 130 23.05 16.73 8.40
C ASP A 130 22.51 15.88 7.24
N VAL A 131 21.22 15.50 7.26
CA VAL A 131 20.64 14.72 6.16
C VAL A 131 20.23 15.66 5.03
N GLU A 132 20.67 15.35 3.82
CA GLU A 132 20.14 15.97 2.61
C GLU A 132 18.67 15.56 2.46
N LYS A 133 17.80 16.51 2.14
CA LYS A 133 16.38 16.26 1.93
C LYS A 133 16.03 16.30 0.44
N VAL A 134 14.90 15.72 0.11
CA VAL A 134 14.26 15.81 -1.19
C VAL A 134 12.78 16.05 -1.06
N SER A 135 12.16 16.43 -2.16
CA SER A 135 10.71 16.49 -2.26
C SER A 135 10.02 15.13 -2.37
N PRO A 136 8.75 15.02 -1.95
CA PRO A 136 7.90 13.88 -2.23
C PRO A 136 7.91 13.46 -3.72
N VAL A 137 7.95 14.44 -4.63
CA VAL A 137 8.07 14.19 -6.09
C VAL A 137 9.37 13.48 -6.44
N ILE A 138 10.51 13.95 -5.94
CA ILE A 138 11.81 13.31 -6.20
C ILE A 138 11.87 11.92 -5.57
N ALA A 139 11.36 11.75 -4.34
CA ALA A 139 11.30 10.45 -3.70
C ALA A 139 10.48 9.44 -4.53
N SER A 140 9.29 9.80 -4.99
CA SER A 140 8.47 8.96 -5.86
C SER A 140 9.12 8.71 -7.23
N ALA A 141 9.78 9.72 -7.81
CA ALA A 141 10.53 9.57 -9.06
C ALA A 141 11.69 8.57 -8.91
N SER A 142 12.38 8.58 -7.75
CA SER A 142 13.49 7.65 -7.49
C SER A 142 13.03 6.19 -7.48
N TYR A 143 11.84 5.90 -6.92
CA TYR A 143 11.24 4.56 -6.94
C TYR A 143 10.90 4.10 -8.36
N LEU A 144 10.25 4.97 -9.15
CA LEU A 144 9.93 4.68 -10.54
C LEU A 144 11.20 4.50 -11.39
N ASN A 145 12.25 5.28 -11.12
CA ASN A 145 13.52 5.17 -11.83
C ASN A 145 14.27 3.89 -11.46
N HIS A 146 14.19 3.43 -10.20
CA HIS A 146 14.72 2.12 -9.81
C HIS A 146 14.06 1.00 -10.61
N ILE A 147 12.73 1.04 -10.75
CA ILE A 147 11.97 0.09 -11.57
C ILE A 147 12.37 0.17 -13.03
N ARG A 148 12.46 1.37 -13.61
CA ARG A 148 12.88 1.57 -15.00
C ARG A 148 14.26 0.96 -15.26
N GLN A 149 15.23 1.23 -14.39
CA GLN A 149 16.58 0.72 -14.55
C GLN A 149 16.65 -0.80 -14.38
N ALA A 150 15.95 -1.37 -13.38
CA ALA A 150 15.85 -2.82 -13.19
C ALA A 150 15.21 -3.50 -14.41
N TRP A 151 14.11 -2.93 -14.93
CA TRP A 151 13.47 -3.42 -16.14
C TRP A 151 14.40 -3.36 -17.34
N ASN A 152 15.04 -2.22 -17.59
CA ASN A 152 15.90 -2.00 -18.75
C ASN A 152 17.17 -2.86 -18.73
N HIS A 153 17.68 -3.18 -17.54
CA HIS A 153 18.76 -4.14 -17.37
C HIS A 153 18.34 -5.55 -17.82
N ARG A 154 17.09 -5.95 -17.57
CA ARG A 154 16.57 -7.28 -17.96
C ARG A 154 16.01 -7.31 -19.39
N HIS A 155 15.58 -6.17 -19.91
CA HIS A 155 14.92 -6.03 -21.22
C HIS A 155 15.65 -5.03 -22.12
N HIS A 156 16.90 -5.34 -22.49
CA HIS A 156 17.77 -4.43 -23.25
C HIS A 156 17.15 -3.86 -24.54
N TYR A 157 16.29 -4.64 -25.22
CA TYR A 157 15.63 -4.24 -26.48
C TYR A 157 14.20 -3.72 -26.29
N ASN A 158 13.61 -3.92 -25.11
CA ASN A 158 12.22 -3.58 -24.80
C ASN A 158 12.18 -2.70 -23.55
N LYS A 159 12.82 -1.52 -23.66
CA LYS A 159 12.96 -0.59 -22.54
C LYS A 159 11.61 -0.13 -22.02
N LEU A 160 11.49 0.08 -20.71
CA LEU A 160 10.22 0.40 -20.05
C LEU A 160 9.59 1.68 -20.60
N GLU A 161 10.40 2.69 -20.90
CA GLU A 161 9.97 3.97 -21.48
C GLU A 161 9.36 3.87 -22.90
N ASP A 162 9.56 2.74 -23.58
CA ASP A 162 9.00 2.42 -24.89
C ASP A 162 7.75 1.51 -24.81
N GLN A 163 7.32 1.12 -23.60
CA GLN A 163 6.18 0.24 -23.37
C GLN A 163 4.89 1.01 -23.05
N ASP A 164 3.76 0.30 -23.01
CA ASP A 164 2.47 0.85 -22.58
C ASP A 164 2.35 0.72 -21.05
N VAL A 165 2.63 1.81 -20.35
CA VAL A 165 2.77 1.81 -18.88
C VAL A 165 1.55 2.45 -18.23
N VAL A 166 0.94 1.73 -17.29
CA VAL A 166 -0.12 2.21 -16.39
C VAL A 166 0.46 2.32 -14.98
N ILE A 167 0.31 3.47 -14.33
CA ILE A 167 0.70 3.70 -12.93
C ILE A 167 -0.57 3.93 -12.11
N THR A 168 -0.70 3.26 -10.97
CA THR A 168 -1.88 3.40 -10.12
C THR A 168 -1.78 4.56 -9.12
N VAL A 169 -2.92 5.18 -8.83
CA VAL A 169 -3.07 6.24 -7.83
C VAL A 169 -4.33 5.98 -6.97
N PRO A 170 -4.37 6.43 -5.71
CA PRO A 170 -5.56 6.32 -4.89
C PRO A 170 -6.70 7.14 -5.50
N ALA A 171 -7.94 6.66 -5.38
CA ALA A 171 -9.10 7.40 -5.88
C ALA A 171 -9.24 8.77 -5.20
N SER A 172 -8.81 8.87 -3.95
CA SER A 172 -8.80 10.07 -3.10
C SER A 172 -7.78 11.14 -3.55
N PHE A 173 -6.87 10.84 -4.49
CA PHE A 173 -5.92 11.82 -5.01
C PHE A 173 -6.61 12.92 -5.81
N ASP A 174 -6.39 14.16 -5.37
CA ASP A 174 -6.78 15.37 -6.10
C ASP A 174 -6.01 15.52 -7.43
N GLU A 175 -6.44 16.47 -8.27
CA GLU A 175 -5.82 16.72 -9.58
C GLU A 175 -4.34 17.13 -9.45
N THR A 176 -3.96 17.78 -8.36
CA THR A 176 -2.57 18.22 -8.12
C THR A 176 -1.69 17.01 -7.81
N ALA A 177 -2.10 16.15 -6.88
CA ALA A 177 -1.39 14.92 -6.55
C ALA A 177 -1.19 14.03 -7.79
N ARG A 178 -2.23 13.90 -8.64
CA ARG A 178 -2.11 13.18 -9.93
C ARG A 178 -1.09 13.81 -10.88
N LYS A 179 -1.08 15.14 -11.01
CA LYS A 179 -0.07 15.87 -11.81
C LYS A 179 1.34 15.64 -11.27
N LEU A 180 1.50 15.64 -9.95
CA LEU A 180 2.79 15.39 -9.32
C LEU A 180 3.26 13.93 -9.50
N THR A 181 2.34 12.94 -9.51
CA THR A 181 2.67 11.56 -9.90
C THR A 181 3.16 11.49 -11.35
N LEU A 182 2.50 12.19 -12.29
CA LEU A 182 2.95 12.27 -13.69
C LEU A 182 4.31 12.97 -13.81
N GLN A 183 4.55 14.01 -13.01
CA GLN A 183 5.84 14.68 -12.94
C GLN A 183 6.93 13.74 -12.41
N ALA A 184 6.65 12.98 -11.36
CA ALA A 184 7.57 11.97 -10.84
C ALA A 184 7.89 10.90 -11.90
N ALA A 185 6.89 10.40 -12.64
CA ALA A 185 7.09 9.47 -13.74
C ALA A 185 7.97 10.06 -14.86
N LYS A 186 7.72 11.31 -15.24
CA LYS A 186 8.55 12.01 -16.24
C LYS A 186 9.99 12.18 -15.78
N LEU A 187 10.22 12.54 -14.51
CA LEU A 187 11.57 12.65 -13.92
C LEU A 187 12.28 11.30 -13.87
N ALA A 188 11.53 10.22 -13.68
CA ALA A 188 12.02 8.84 -13.72
C ALA A 188 12.35 8.34 -15.14
N GLY A 189 12.12 9.16 -16.19
CA GLY A 189 12.33 8.75 -17.58
C GLY A 189 11.15 8.04 -18.22
N LEU A 190 9.95 8.11 -17.64
CA LEU A 190 8.70 7.54 -18.16
C LEU A 190 7.74 8.66 -18.63
N PRO A 191 7.96 9.25 -19.82
CA PRO A 191 7.20 10.43 -20.26
C PRO A 191 5.78 10.11 -20.75
N LYS A 192 5.46 8.83 -20.97
CA LYS A 192 4.18 8.37 -21.53
C LYS A 192 3.61 7.28 -20.62
N VAL A 193 2.82 7.70 -19.64
CA VAL A 193 2.14 6.79 -18.72
C VAL A 193 0.66 7.13 -18.67
N HIS A 194 -0.14 6.13 -18.34
CA HIS A 194 -1.54 6.29 -18.01
C HIS A 194 -1.73 6.17 -16.51
N LEU A 195 -2.58 7.00 -15.92
CA LEU A 195 -3.00 6.81 -14.54
C LEU A 195 -4.26 5.95 -14.49
N LEU A 196 -4.30 5.04 -13.53
CA LEU A 196 -5.48 4.25 -13.18
C LEU A 196 -5.74 4.39 -11.69
N GLU A 197 -6.99 4.41 -11.29
CA GLU A 197 -7.32 4.43 -9.87
C GLU A 197 -7.20 3.04 -9.28
N GLU A 198 -6.54 2.92 -8.13
CA GLU A 198 -6.36 1.67 -7.39
C GLU A 198 -7.66 0.86 -7.24
N PRO A 199 -8.79 1.40 -6.73
CA PRO A 199 -9.99 0.61 -6.57
C PRO A 199 -10.54 0.07 -7.89
N GLN A 200 -10.40 0.83 -8.99
CA GLN A 200 -10.78 0.34 -10.32
C GLN A 200 -9.83 -0.77 -10.78
N ALA A 201 -8.53 -0.63 -10.54
CA ALA A 201 -7.55 -1.65 -10.87
C ALA A 201 -7.91 -2.99 -10.21
N VAL A 202 -8.24 -2.98 -8.91
CA VAL A 202 -8.63 -4.22 -8.21
C VAL A 202 -9.89 -4.85 -8.82
N CYS A 203 -10.86 -4.05 -9.24
CA CYS A 203 -12.02 -4.58 -9.97
C CYS A 203 -11.65 -5.16 -11.35
N TYR A 204 -10.72 -4.54 -12.08
CA TYR A 204 -10.22 -5.07 -13.36
C TYR A 204 -9.46 -6.39 -13.18
N ASP A 205 -8.67 -6.54 -12.11
CA ASP A 205 -8.03 -7.81 -11.76
C ASP A 205 -9.08 -8.89 -11.46
N TRP A 206 -10.08 -8.56 -10.64
CA TRP A 206 -11.18 -9.48 -10.35
C TRP A 206 -11.88 -9.93 -11.63
N TYR A 207 -12.26 -8.98 -12.49
CA TYR A 207 -12.93 -9.26 -13.75
C TYR A 207 -12.07 -10.17 -14.65
N ALA A 208 -10.78 -9.86 -14.80
CA ALA A 208 -9.86 -10.62 -15.63
C ALA A 208 -9.62 -12.06 -15.14
N ARG A 209 -9.79 -12.34 -13.84
CA ARG A 209 -9.71 -13.69 -13.27
C ARG A 209 -11.01 -14.49 -13.44
N HIS A 210 -12.15 -13.83 -13.51
CA HIS A 210 -13.47 -14.47 -13.57
C HIS A 210 -14.09 -14.47 -14.97
N LYS A 211 -13.42 -13.90 -15.99
CA LYS A 211 -13.77 -13.84 -17.43
C LYS A 211 -15.19 -14.32 -17.78
N GLU A 212 -15.39 -15.63 -17.85
CA GLU A 212 -16.64 -16.29 -18.30
C GLU A 212 -17.84 -16.05 -17.38
N THR A 213 -17.62 -15.92 -16.06
CA THR A 213 -18.67 -15.74 -15.05
C THR A 213 -18.79 -14.30 -14.57
N ALA A 214 -17.79 -13.45 -14.82
CA ALA A 214 -17.70 -12.10 -14.30
C ALA A 214 -18.95 -11.25 -14.58
N SER A 215 -19.46 -11.24 -15.82
CA SER A 215 -20.64 -10.46 -16.19
C SER A 215 -21.91 -10.95 -15.47
N GLN A 216 -22.07 -12.27 -15.35
CA GLN A 216 -23.19 -12.86 -14.63
C GLN A 216 -23.13 -12.55 -13.13
N GLU A 217 -21.97 -12.73 -12.51
CA GLU A 217 -21.76 -12.44 -11.10
C GLU A 217 -22.01 -10.95 -10.80
N LEU A 218 -21.43 -10.04 -11.59
CA LEU A 218 -21.59 -8.61 -11.39
C LEU A 218 -23.00 -8.08 -11.69
N SER A 219 -23.78 -8.79 -12.53
CA SER A 219 -25.20 -8.47 -12.72
C SER A 219 -26.04 -8.60 -11.44
N GLN A 220 -25.58 -9.39 -10.47
CA GLN A 220 -26.21 -9.57 -9.17
C GLN A 220 -25.59 -8.68 -8.09
N VAL A 221 -24.57 -7.90 -8.45
CA VAL A 221 -23.78 -7.06 -7.54
C VAL A 221 -23.72 -5.62 -8.08
N PRO A 222 -24.85 -4.90 -8.15
CA PRO A 222 -24.90 -3.54 -8.70
C PRO A 222 -24.06 -2.52 -7.94
N LEU A 223 -23.74 -2.79 -6.67
CA LEU A 223 -22.92 -1.92 -5.84
C LEU A 223 -21.88 -2.71 -5.05
N ILE A 224 -20.62 -2.32 -5.22
CA ILE A 224 -19.44 -2.93 -4.61
C ILE A 224 -18.76 -1.91 -3.69
N LEU A 225 -18.53 -2.28 -2.44
CA LEU A 225 -17.57 -1.61 -1.57
C LEU A 225 -16.17 -2.15 -1.85
N VAL A 226 -15.29 -1.29 -2.36
CA VAL A 226 -13.85 -1.56 -2.37
C VAL A 226 -13.27 -1.00 -1.08
N CYS A 227 -12.71 -1.88 -0.26
CA CYS A 227 -12.04 -1.54 0.99
C CYS A 227 -10.55 -1.88 0.84
N ASP A 228 -9.72 -0.86 0.62
CA ASP A 228 -8.27 -1.02 0.53
C ASP A 228 -7.63 -0.61 1.86
N VAL A 229 -7.06 -1.59 2.59
CA VAL A 229 -6.35 -1.37 3.84
C VAL A 229 -4.93 -1.88 3.69
N GLY A 230 -4.05 -0.96 3.28
CA GLY A 230 -2.63 -1.21 3.08
C GLY A 230 -1.82 -1.16 4.37
N GLY A 231 -0.50 -1.00 4.21
CA GLY A 231 0.42 -0.79 5.34
C GLY A 231 0.19 0.56 6.02
N GLY A 232 0.20 1.65 5.25
CA GLY A 232 0.12 3.01 5.81
C GLY A 232 -1.24 3.70 5.70
N THR A 233 -2.13 3.21 4.83
CA THR A 233 -3.34 3.95 4.44
C THR A 233 -4.55 3.05 4.28
N THR A 234 -5.73 3.65 4.46
CA THR A 234 -7.03 3.06 4.17
C THR A 234 -7.75 3.95 3.16
N ASP A 235 -8.13 3.38 2.03
CA ASP A 235 -8.85 4.04 0.95
C ASP A 235 -10.15 3.28 0.68
N LEU A 236 -11.28 3.99 0.71
CA LEU A 236 -12.60 3.41 0.53
C LEU A 236 -13.23 3.93 -0.76
N SER A 237 -13.90 3.07 -1.50
CA SER A 237 -14.60 3.47 -2.73
C SER A 237 -15.86 2.65 -2.95
N LEU A 238 -16.86 3.28 -3.56
CA LEU A 238 -18.06 2.61 -4.06
C LEU A 238 -17.96 2.51 -5.57
N ILE A 239 -18.02 1.29 -6.08
CA ILE A 239 -18.05 0.98 -7.51
C ILE A 239 -19.43 0.45 -7.84
N GLU A 240 -20.12 1.16 -8.73
CA GLU A 240 -21.35 0.73 -9.34
C GLU A 240 -21.04 -0.13 -10.57
N ALA A 241 -21.62 -1.32 -10.62
CA ALA A 241 -21.56 -2.20 -11.78
C ALA A 241 -22.84 -2.02 -12.61
N LYS A 242 -22.70 -1.45 -13.82
CA LYS A 242 -23.80 -1.24 -14.77
C LYS A 242 -23.54 -2.01 -16.05
N HIS A 243 -24.59 -2.45 -16.71
CA HIS A 243 -24.55 -2.95 -18.08
C HIS A 243 -25.08 -1.86 -19.00
N ASP A 244 -24.23 -1.35 -19.90
CA ASP A 244 -24.58 -0.39 -20.95
C ASP A 244 -24.35 -1.05 -22.31
N ASP A 245 -25.38 -1.17 -23.14
CA ASP A 245 -25.31 -1.83 -24.47
C ASP A 245 -24.58 -3.20 -24.48
N GLU A 246 -24.84 -4.04 -23.47
CA GLU A 246 -24.18 -5.36 -23.23
C GLU A 246 -22.72 -5.32 -22.73
N GLU A 247 -22.12 -4.14 -22.58
CA GLU A 247 -20.82 -3.96 -21.95
C GLU A 247 -20.96 -3.66 -20.45
N LEU A 248 -20.14 -4.34 -19.63
CA LEU A 248 -20.04 -4.03 -18.21
C LEU A 248 -19.22 -2.75 -18.01
N VAL A 249 -19.81 -1.77 -17.35
CA VAL A 249 -19.18 -0.51 -16.96
C VAL A 249 -19.05 -0.45 -15.45
N LEU A 250 -17.83 -0.23 -14.97
CA LEU A 250 -17.51 -0.06 -13.55
C LEU A 250 -17.31 1.42 -13.23
N ASN A 251 -18.34 2.04 -12.66
CA ASN A 251 -18.37 3.46 -12.35
C ASN A 251 -18.11 3.69 -10.87
N ARG A 252 -17.09 4.49 -10.55
CA ARG A 252 -16.86 4.90 -9.17
C ARG A 252 -17.82 6.03 -8.78
N ILE A 253 -18.74 5.74 -7.87
CA ILE A 253 -19.81 6.67 -7.44
C ILE A 253 -19.57 7.26 -6.05
N GLY A 254 -18.60 6.74 -5.29
CA GLY A 254 -18.24 7.24 -3.96
C GLY A 254 -16.75 7.07 -3.69
N VAL A 255 -16.16 8.05 -3.00
CA VAL A 255 -14.72 8.09 -2.65
C VAL A 255 -14.58 8.56 -1.22
N GLY A 256 -13.88 7.77 -0.41
CA GLY A 256 -13.56 8.12 0.97
C GLY A 256 -12.38 9.09 1.07
N GLU A 257 -12.12 9.56 2.28
CA GLU A 257 -10.88 10.28 2.57
C GLU A 257 -9.67 9.34 2.46
N HIS A 258 -8.51 9.91 2.14
CA HIS A 258 -7.24 9.17 2.21
C HIS A 258 -6.80 9.06 3.68
N LEU A 259 -7.21 7.99 4.35
CA LEU A 259 -6.96 7.85 5.77
C LEU A 259 -5.53 7.38 6.00
N MET A 260 -4.78 8.13 6.80
CA MET A 260 -3.50 7.67 7.36
C MET A 260 -3.78 6.66 8.48
N LEU A 261 -4.22 5.47 8.08
CA LEU A 261 -4.62 4.34 8.92
C LEU A 261 -4.35 3.03 8.18
N GLY A 262 -3.58 2.12 8.75
CA GLY A 262 -3.35 0.81 8.13
C GLY A 262 -2.65 -0.18 9.06
N GLY A 263 -2.04 -1.21 8.47
CA GLY A 263 -1.29 -2.23 9.20
C GLY A 263 -0.13 -1.68 10.06
N ASP A 264 0.43 -0.52 9.70
CA ASP A 264 1.52 0.15 10.43
C ASP A 264 1.04 0.72 11.77
N ASN A 265 -0.22 1.15 11.86
CA ASN A 265 -0.81 1.60 13.12
C ASN A 265 -1.01 0.43 14.10
N LEU A 266 -1.34 -0.75 13.58
CA LEU A 266 -1.41 -1.98 14.37
C LEU A 266 -0.02 -2.41 14.85
N ASP A 267 1.00 -2.29 13.99
CA ASP A 267 2.40 -2.56 14.36
C ASP A 267 2.87 -1.63 15.50
N LEU A 268 2.51 -0.35 15.42
CA LEU A 268 2.80 0.66 16.43
C LEU A 268 2.07 0.41 17.76
N ALA A 269 0.78 0.06 17.71
CA ALA A 269 0.01 -0.28 18.91
C ALA A 269 0.62 -1.48 19.65
N LEU A 270 1.02 -2.52 18.89
CA LEU A 270 1.72 -3.68 19.42
C LEU A 270 3.11 -3.31 19.96
N ALA A 271 3.82 -2.39 19.30
CA ALA A 271 5.12 -1.91 19.76
C ALA A 271 5.01 -1.17 21.10
N HIS A 272 4.01 -0.30 21.29
CA HIS A 272 3.78 0.36 22.58
C HIS A 272 3.36 -0.62 23.68
N MET A 273 2.54 -1.62 23.37
CA MET A 273 2.22 -2.69 24.33
C MET A 273 3.48 -3.45 24.74
N ALA A 274 4.36 -3.77 23.79
CA ALA A 274 5.63 -4.42 24.03
C ALA A 274 6.57 -3.53 24.88
N GLU A 275 6.69 -2.25 24.56
CA GLU A 275 7.47 -1.25 25.29
C GLU A 275 7.06 -1.20 26.78
N GLN A 276 5.75 -1.17 27.06
CA GLN A 276 5.24 -1.18 28.44
C GLN A 276 5.66 -2.44 29.21
N ARG A 277 5.68 -3.60 28.55
CA ARG A 277 6.08 -4.89 29.18
C ARG A 277 7.57 -4.99 29.47
N PHE A 278 8.41 -4.33 28.68
CA PHE A 278 9.84 -4.23 29.00
C PHE A 278 10.11 -3.42 30.29
N ASN A 279 9.06 -2.77 30.83
CA ASN A 279 9.02 -2.03 32.09
C ASN A 279 10.17 -1.01 32.17
N GLU A 280 10.41 -0.33 31.05
CA GLU A 280 11.43 0.69 30.96
C GLU A 280 10.89 1.98 31.55
N SER A 281 11.54 2.49 32.60
CA SER A 281 11.18 3.74 33.27
C SER A 281 11.37 4.98 32.37
N LYS A 282 11.99 4.78 31.21
CA LYS A 282 12.29 5.77 30.20
C LYS A 282 11.67 5.31 28.89
N LYS A 283 10.97 6.21 28.18
CA LYS A 283 10.50 5.95 26.82
C LYS A 283 11.65 5.51 25.92
N LEU A 284 11.38 4.59 25.00
CA LEU A 284 12.33 4.19 23.97
C LEU A 284 12.72 5.41 23.14
N ASN A 285 13.98 5.44 22.69
CA ASN A 285 14.36 6.35 21.61
C ASN A 285 13.77 5.85 20.27
N ALA A 286 13.77 6.70 19.24
CA ALA A 286 13.10 6.38 17.99
C ALA A 286 13.71 5.16 17.28
N ALA A 287 15.01 4.91 17.43
CA ALA A 287 15.71 3.73 16.90
C ALA A 287 15.20 2.44 17.55
N SER A 288 15.10 2.43 18.88
CA SER A 288 14.57 1.28 19.61
C SER A 288 13.09 1.05 19.32
N LEU A 289 12.29 2.12 19.20
CA LEU A 289 10.89 2.03 18.81
C LEU A 289 10.74 1.48 17.39
N THR A 290 11.53 1.95 16.43
CA THR A 290 11.46 1.47 15.03
C THR A 290 11.86 -0.01 14.92
N LYS A 291 12.88 -0.45 15.67
CA LYS A 291 13.22 -1.89 15.80
C LYS A 291 12.07 -2.69 16.40
N LEU A 292 11.37 -2.12 17.37
CA LEU A 292 10.24 -2.78 18.01
C LEU A 292 9.07 -2.91 17.02
N ILE A 293 8.72 -1.85 16.29
CA ILE A 293 7.72 -1.83 15.21
C ILE A 293 8.01 -2.92 14.16
N GLN A 294 9.26 -3.06 13.72
CA GLN A 294 9.62 -4.10 12.75
C GLN A 294 9.45 -5.52 13.30
N GLN A 295 9.76 -5.74 14.59
CA GLN A 295 9.55 -7.05 15.21
C GLN A 295 8.06 -7.33 15.45
N THR A 296 7.29 -6.32 15.86
CA THR A 296 5.84 -6.46 16.06
C THR A 296 5.10 -6.63 14.75
N ARG A 297 5.57 -6.07 13.64
CA ARG A 297 5.09 -6.38 12.29
C ARG A 297 5.21 -7.86 11.96
N LYS A 298 6.41 -8.42 12.13
CA LYS A 298 6.64 -9.86 11.91
C LYS A 298 5.77 -10.73 12.83
N ALA A 299 5.61 -10.32 14.09
CA ALA A 299 4.74 -11.02 15.02
C ALA A 299 3.25 -10.91 14.64
N LYS A 300 2.79 -9.74 14.21
CA LYS A 300 1.43 -9.49 13.71
C LYS A 300 1.12 -10.41 12.53
N GLU A 301 1.95 -10.37 11.48
CA GLU A 301 1.79 -11.17 10.27
C GLU A 301 1.76 -12.67 10.61
N ALA A 302 2.65 -13.14 11.48
CA ALA A 302 2.69 -14.54 11.90
C ALA A 302 1.51 -14.93 12.80
N LEU A 303 1.02 -14.06 13.68
CA LEU A 303 -0.04 -14.38 14.65
C LEU A 303 -1.46 -14.18 14.09
N LEU A 304 -1.59 -13.48 12.96
CA LEU A 304 -2.85 -13.31 12.22
C LEU A 304 -3.02 -14.33 11.08
N SER A 305 -2.02 -15.18 10.83
CA SER A 305 -2.12 -16.25 9.82
C SER A 305 -3.00 -17.41 10.30
N GLU A 306 -3.41 -18.27 9.36
CA GLU A 306 -4.22 -19.46 9.66
C GLU A 306 -3.49 -20.43 10.61
N ASP A 307 -2.23 -20.74 10.30
CA ASP A 307 -1.34 -21.59 11.11
C ASP A 307 -0.60 -20.83 12.21
N ALA A 308 -1.19 -19.75 12.73
CA ALA A 308 -0.54 -18.87 13.70
C ALA A 308 -0.08 -19.62 14.97
N PRO A 309 1.17 -19.42 15.43
CA PRO A 309 1.65 -19.97 16.70
C PRO A 309 0.87 -19.37 17.88
N SER A 310 1.01 -19.97 19.07
CA SER A 310 0.36 -19.45 20.29
C SER A 310 0.95 -18.11 20.74
N GLU A 311 2.24 -17.88 20.46
CA GLU A 311 2.96 -16.67 20.80
C GLU A 311 4.19 -16.46 19.89
N MET A 312 4.65 -15.22 19.81
CA MET A 312 5.90 -14.82 19.16
C MET A 312 6.77 -14.03 20.13
N LYS A 313 8.08 -14.29 20.12
CA LYS A 313 9.03 -13.58 20.96
C LYS A 313 9.46 -12.27 20.32
N ILE A 314 9.43 -11.21 21.12
CA ILE A 314 9.97 -9.89 20.78
C ILE A 314 11.17 -9.63 21.67
N THR A 315 12.28 -9.17 21.08
CA THR A 315 13.56 -9.06 21.75
C THR A 315 14.13 -7.64 21.65
N MET A 316 14.52 -7.10 22.79
CA MET A 316 15.19 -5.80 22.90
C MET A 316 16.58 -5.98 23.51
N LEU A 317 17.58 -5.33 22.90
CA LEU A 317 18.93 -5.25 23.46
C LEU A 317 18.97 -4.15 24.52
N GLY A 318 19.52 -4.44 25.70
CA GLY A 318 19.64 -3.47 26.77
C GLY A 318 20.55 -2.30 26.40
N SER A 319 20.11 -1.06 26.64
CA SER A 319 20.77 0.19 26.24
C SER A 319 21.94 0.64 27.17
N GLY A 320 22.61 -0.30 27.86
CA GLY A 320 23.66 0.00 28.85
C GLY A 320 25.07 0.14 28.25
N SER A 321 25.84 1.14 28.71
CA SER A 321 27.25 1.41 28.34
C SER A 321 28.29 0.43 28.91
N ARG A 322 27.85 -0.63 29.57
CA ARG A 322 28.69 -1.81 29.86
C ARG A 322 28.26 -2.89 28.89
N LEU A 323 29.23 -3.60 28.31
CA LEU A 323 29.11 -4.74 27.38
C LEU A 323 28.26 -5.94 27.87
N ILE A 324 27.42 -5.75 28.90
CA ILE A 324 26.45 -6.69 29.47
C ILE A 324 25.11 -5.96 29.65
N GLY A 325 24.61 -5.30 28.60
CA GLY A 325 23.20 -4.92 28.51
C GLY A 325 22.40 -6.17 28.17
N GLY A 326 21.95 -6.91 29.19
CA GLY A 326 21.25 -8.20 28.99
C GLY A 326 20.09 -8.08 28.00
N THR A 327 20.03 -9.00 27.04
CA THR A 327 18.90 -9.14 26.12
C THR A 327 17.63 -9.41 26.92
N LYS A 328 16.62 -8.54 26.77
CA LYS A 328 15.29 -8.80 27.31
C LYS A 328 14.40 -9.33 26.19
N SER A 329 13.58 -10.31 26.52
CA SER A 329 12.55 -10.80 25.60
C SER A 329 11.21 -10.85 26.32
N ILE A 330 10.15 -10.53 25.57
CA ILE A 330 8.76 -10.73 25.98
C ILE A 330 8.07 -11.60 24.94
N ALA A 331 6.95 -12.20 25.32
CA ALA A 331 6.06 -12.88 24.38
C ALA A 331 4.86 -11.97 24.06
N LEU A 332 4.48 -11.93 22.78
CA LEU A 332 3.19 -11.48 22.31
C LEU A 332 2.34 -12.71 22.00
N SER A 333 1.19 -12.84 22.64
CA SER A 333 0.31 -13.99 22.41
C SER A 333 -0.61 -13.77 21.21
N LYS A 334 -1.07 -14.87 20.61
CA LYS A 334 -2.09 -14.87 19.54
C LYS A 334 -3.33 -14.10 19.97
N SER A 335 -3.82 -14.34 21.19
CA SER A 335 -5.02 -13.68 21.71
C SER A 335 -4.85 -12.16 21.84
N GLU A 336 -3.68 -11.68 22.22
CA GLU A 336 -3.40 -10.24 22.35
C GLU A 336 -3.39 -9.55 20.99
N VAL A 337 -2.73 -10.15 20.00
CA VAL A 337 -2.73 -9.63 18.63
C VAL A 337 -4.14 -9.65 18.04
N HIS A 338 -4.88 -10.74 18.25
CA HIS A 338 -6.27 -10.85 17.79
C HIS A 338 -7.17 -9.81 18.45
N GLN A 339 -7.04 -9.59 19.76
CA GLN A 339 -7.81 -8.58 20.47
C GLN A 339 -7.53 -7.17 19.93
N ILE A 340 -6.27 -6.80 19.73
CA ILE A 340 -5.96 -5.46 19.21
C ILE A 340 -6.44 -5.32 17.76
N ALA A 341 -6.20 -6.32 16.90
CA ALA A 341 -6.64 -6.29 15.51
C ALA A 341 -8.17 -6.24 15.39
N LEU A 342 -8.89 -7.14 16.06
CA LEU A 342 -10.33 -7.32 15.88
C LEU A 342 -11.18 -6.42 16.75
N GLU A 343 -10.72 -6.00 17.93
CA GLU A 343 -11.51 -5.14 18.83
C GLU A 343 -10.99 -3.70 18.84
N GLY A 344 -9.75 -3.47 18.39
CA GLY A 344 -9.18 -2.13 18.21
C GLY A 344 -9.35 -1.58 16.80
N PHE A 345 -8.97 -2.36 15.78
CA PHE A 345 -8.96 -1.90 14.38
C PHE A 345 -10.22 -2.31 13.60
N PHE A 346 -10.80 -3.48 13.87
CA PHE A 346 -12.02 -3.95 13.21
C PHE A 346 -13.14 -4.33 14.20
N PRO A 347 -13.46 -3.46 15.20
CA PRO A 347 -14.49 -3.76 16.18
C PRO A 347 -15.83 -4.03 15.51
N GLN A 348 -16.61 -4.95 16.10
CA GLN A 348 -18.02 -5.08 15.81
C GLN A 348 -18.71 -3.76 16.15
N THR A 349 -19.42 -3.19 15.19
CA THR A 349 -20.04 -1.87 15.29
C THR A 349 -21.41 -1.91 14.66
N GLU A 350 -22.31 -1.03 15.09
CA GLU A 350 -23.59 -0.83 14.41
C GLU A 350 -23.44 0.16 13.25
N PHE A 351 -24.31 0.07 12.25
CA PHE A 351 -24.30 1.04 11.16
C PHE A 351 -24.62 2.45 11.70
N GLY A 352 -23.82 3.43 11.29
CA GLY A 352 -23.89 4.81 11.80
C GLY A 352 -23.07 5.05 13.06
N GLU A 353 -22.37 4.05 13.62
CA GLU A 353 -21.32 4.31 14.62
C GLU A 353 -20.11 4.97 13.95
N LEU A 354 -19.82 6.22 14.33
CA LEU A 354 -18.81 7.06 13.69
C LEU A 354 -17.47 7.09 14.47
N PRO A 355 -16.34 7.37 13.79
CA PRO A 355 -15.03 7.54 14.43
C PRO A 355 -15.01 8.65 15.50
N ASP A 356 -14.30 8.43 16.61
CA ASP A 356 -14.10 9.47 17.62
C ASP A 356 -13.08 10.53 17.18
N LYS A 357 -13.60 11.71 16.80
CA LYS A 357 -12.81 12.89 16.37
C LYS A 357 -12.28 13.75 17.54
N LYS A 358 -12.59 13.41 18.80
CA LYS A 358 -12.22 14.24 19.98
C LYS A 358 -10.79 14.03 20.46
N ARG A 359 -10.13 12.93 20.08
CA ARG A 359 -8.71 12.75 20.33
C ARG A 359 -7.94 13.55 19.28
N SER A 360 -6.93 14.32 19.70
CA SER A 360 -6.01 14.94 18.75
C SER A 360 -5.44 13.85 17.84
N ALA A 361 -5.55 14.03 16.53
CA ALA A 361 -4.75 13.29 15.57
C ALA A 361 -3.30 13.29 16.07
N VAL A 362 -2.70 12.10 16.17
CA VAL A 362 -1.26 12.03 16.48
C VAL A 362 -0.57 12.47 15.20
N VAL A 363 -0.04 13.70 15.19
CA VAL A 363 0.84 14.14 14.11
C VAL A 363 2.21 13.49 14.33
N GLU A 364 2.26 12.17 14.18
CA GLU A 364 3.52 11.45 14.16
C GLU A 364 4.11 11.54 12.76
N PHE A 365 5.39 11.89 12.68
CA PHE A 365 6.10 12.03 11.41
C PHE A 365 5.48 13.04 10.42
N GLY A 366 4.63 13.98 10.87
CA GLY A 366 4.13 15.10 10.04
C GLY A 366 2.98 14.78 9.10
N LEU A 367 2.50 13.53 9.06
CA LEU A 367 1.27 13.15 8.35
C LEU A 367 0.07 13.14 9.32
N PRO A 368 -1.15 13.47 8.84
CA PRO A 368 -2.33 13.57 9.69
C PRO A 368 -2.95 12.19 9.97
N TYR A 369 -2.38 11.43 10.92
CA TYR A 369 -2.96 10.14 11.34
C TYR A 369 -4.35 10.33 11.97
N VAL A 370 -5.26 9.43 11.64
CA VAL A 370 -6.60 9.43 12.24
C VAL A 370 -6.52 9.17 13.74
N SER A 371 -7.43 9.77 14.49
CA SER A 371 -7.49 9.67 15.95
C SER A 371 -8.10 8.36 16.44
N ASP A 372 -9.05 7.82 15.69
CA ASP A 372 -9.72 6.55 15.97
C ASP A 372 -9.16 5.48 15.01
N PRO A 373 -8.51 4.41 15.52
CA PRO A 373 -7.93 3.37 14.70
C PRO A 373 -8.97 2.36 14.16
N ALA A 374 -10.24 2.47 14.56
CA ALA A 374 -11.28 1.53 14.14
C ALA A 374 -11.68 1.74 12.68
N VAL A 375 -11.05 0.99 11.77
CA VAL A 375 -11.37 0.92 10.33
C VAL A 375 -12.87 0.68 10.12
N SER A 376 -13.51 -0.19 10.90
CA SER A 376 -14.95 -0.47 10.77
C SER A 376 -15.82 0.77 10.98
N LYS A 377 -15.44 1.69 11.88
CA LYS A 377 -16.15 2.97 12.05
C LYS A 377 -15.95 3.91 10.88
N HIS A 378 -14.76 3.93 10.29
CA HIS A 378 -14.49 4.72 9.08
C HIS A 378 -15.26 4.18 7.88
N VAL A 379 -15.39 2.86 7.75
CA VAL A 379 -16.26 2.24 6.73
C VAL A 379 -17.73 2.61 6.98
N SER A 380 -18.19 2.55 8.23
CA SER A 380 -19.55 2.95 8.63
C SER A 380 -19.81 4.42 8.29
N GLU A 381 -18.90 5.34 8.63
CA GLU A 381 -18.99 6.76 8.28
C GLU A 381 -19.01 6.98 6.76
N PHE A 382 -18.14 6.29 6.03
CA PHE A 382 -18.10 6.37 4.56
C PHE A 382 -19.43 5.95 3.93
N LEU A 383 -19.97 4.80 4.32
CA LEU A 383 -21.27 4.31 3.83
C LEU A 383 -22.43 5.20 4.28
N HIS A 384 -22.36 5.78 5.48
CA HIS A 384 -23.34 6.75 5.97
C HIS A 384 -23.37 8.03 5.12
N LEU A 385 -22.20 8.56 4.75
CA LEU A 385 -22.08 9.74 3.89
C LEU A 385 -22.56 9.50 2.45
N HIS A 386 -22.51 8.25 1.98
CA HIS A 386 -22.85 7.89 0.60
C HIS A 386 -24.23 7.22 0.46
N GLN A 387 -25.11 7.32 1.46
CA GLN A 387 -26.43 6.68 1.43
C GLN A 387 -27.28 7.05 0.21
N GLU A 388 -27.21 8.29 -0.27
CA GLU A 388 -27.99 8.75 -1.44
C GLU A 388 -27.55 8.02 -2.72
N VAL A 389 -26.27 8.08 -3.07
CA VAL A 389 -25.73 7.41 -4.27
C VAL A 389 -25.83 5.89 -4.16
N SER A 390 -25.69 5.33 -2.96
CA SER A 390 -25.88 3.89 -2.73
C SER A 390 -27.32 3.45 -2.97
N ARG A 391 -28.32 4.24 -2.54
CA ARG A 391 -29.74 3.96 -2.79
C ARG A 391 -30.05 3.96 -4.29
N GLU A 392 -29.49 4.90 -5.03
CA GLU A 392 -29.66 4.97 -6.49
C GLU A 392 -29.05 3.76 -7.21
N ALA A 393 -27.85 3.35 -6.81
CA ALA A 393 -27.17 2.20 -7.41
C ALA A 393 -27.84 0.86 -7.08
N LEU A 394 -28.27 0.65 -5.83
CA LEU A 394 -28.96 -0.58 -5.41
C LEU A 394 -30.38 -0.68 -5.97
N ASN A 395 -31.11 0.43 -6.01
CA ASN A 395 -32.48 0.54 -6.52
C ASN A 395 -33.47 -0.51 -5.94
N ASP A 396 -33.29 -0.91 -4.69
CA ASP A 396 -34.09 -1.95 -4.01
C ASP A 396 -34.91 -1.41 -2.82
N GLY A 397 -34.80 -0.12 -2.52
CA GLY A 397 -35.48 0.53 -1.40
C GLY A 397 -34.89 0.22 -0.02
N SER A 398 -33.69 -0.36 0.05
CA SER A 398 -32.99 -0.63 1.30
C SER A 398 -32.67 0.63 2.10
N ASP A 399 -32.85 0.56 3.42
CA ASP A 399 -32.47 1.58 4.39
C ASP A 399 -31.97 0.90 5.69
N PRO A 400 -30.66 0.96 6.00
CA PRO A 400 -29.62 1.63 5.23
C PRO A 400 -29.30 0.92 3.90
N ALA A 401 -28.88 1.70 2.91
CA ALA A 401 -28.36 1.21 1.64
C ALA A 401 -26.92 0.72 1.81
N ILE A 402 -26.77 -0.59 2.03
CA ILE A 402 -25.48 -1.27 2.21
C ILE A 402 -25.11 -2.03 0.92
N PRO A 403 -23.88 -1.86 0.40
CA PRO A 403 -23.39 -2.59 -0.77
C PRO A 403 -23.61 -4.10 -0.66
N VAL A 404 -23.99 -4.72 -1.77
CA VAL A 404 -24.17 -6.17 -1.88
C VAL A 404 -22.87 -6.88 -2.25
N GLY A 405 -21.91 -6.15 -2.82
CA GLY A 405 -20.56 -6.63 -3.11
C GLY A 405 -19.55 -6.06 -2.14
N LEU A 406 -18.60 -6.89 -1.74
CA LEU A 406 -17.42 -6.48 -0.99
C LEU A 406 -16.18 -6.98 -1.69
N LEU A 407 -15.23 -6.08 -1.92
CA LEU A 407 -13.95 -6.38 -2.51
C LEU A 407 -12.86 -5.80 -1.61
N LEU A 408 -12.02 -6.67 -1.06
CA LEU A 408 -11.01 -6.33 -0.06
C LEU A 408 -9.63 -6.30 -0.72
N ASN A 409 -8.85 -5.25 -0.45
CA ASN A 409 -7.49 -5.07 -0.98
C ASN A 409 -6.52 -4.55 0.07
N GLY A 410 -5.22 -4.77 -0.13
CA GLY A 410 -4.18 -4.36 0.81
C GLY A 410 -3.80 -5.46 1.80
N GLY A 411 -2.54 -5.43 2.23
CA GLY A 411 -1.89 -6.56 2.92
C GLY A 411 -2.50 -6.93 4.28
N VAL A 412 -3.37 -6.10 4.87
CA VAL A 412 -4.12 -6.45 6.09
C VAL A 412 -5.08 -7.63 5.83
N PHE A 413 -5.62 -7.75 4.62
CA PHE A 413 -6.56 -8.83 4.25
C PHE A 413 -5.90 -10.12 3.79
N ASN A 414 -4.56 -10.23 3.89
CA ASN A 414 -3.89 -11.53 3.90
C ASN A 414 -4.30 -12.39 5.11
N SER A 415 -4.89 -11.78 6.14
CA SER A 415 -5.48 -12.50 7.27
C SER A 415 -6.94 -12.82 7.01
N GLU A 416 -7.22 -14.11 6.79
CA GLU A 416 -8.59 -14.65 6.69
C GLU A 416 -9.46 -14.29 7.91
N LEU A 417 -8.85 -14.17 9.09
CA LEU A 417 -9.54 -13.74 10.31
C LEU A 417 -10.07 -12.30 10.21
N VAL A 418 -9.25 -11.39 9.67
CA VAL A 418 -9.63 -9.99 9.46
C VAL A 418 -10.65 -9.87 8.32
N THR A 419 -10.45 -10.63 7.24
CA THR A 419 -11.39 -10.74 6.13
C THR A 419 -12.78 -11.18 6.59
N ARG A 420 -12.88 -12.26 7.37
CA ARG A 420 -14.17 -12.71 7.93
C ARG A 420 -14.77 -11.64 8.85
N ARG A 421 -13.96 -11.00 9.68
CA ARG A 421 -14.45 -9.95 10.59
C ARG A 421 -15.12 -8.80 9.83
N ILE A 422 -14.52 -8.29 8.75
CA ILE A 422 -15.14 -7.19 7.99
C ILE A 422 -16.38 -7.64 7.20
N VAL A 423 -16.39 -8.88 6.69
CA VAL A 423 -17.59 -9.48 6.06
C VAL A 423 -18.72 -9.55 7.08
N ASP A 424 -18.48 -10.12 8.26
CA ASP A 424 -19.48 -10.24 9.33
C ASP A 424 -20.07 -8.87 9.72
N ILE A 425 -19.22 -7.83 9.81
CA ILE A 425 -19.64 -6.47 10.12
C ILE A 425 -20.60 -5.93 9.04
N VAL A 426 -20.22 -6.03 7.76
CA VAL A 426 -21.01 -5.51 6.65
C VAL A 426 -22.31 -6.31 6.47
N GLU A 427 -22.26 -7.64 6.62
CA GLU A 427 -23.46 -8.49 6.61
C GLU A 427 -24.41 -8.16 7.77
N ASN A 428 -23.87 -7.87 8.97
CA ASN A 428 -24.68 -7.45 10.12
C ASN A 428 -25.39 -6.11 9.83
N TRP A 429 -24.69 -5.14 9.25
CA TRP A 429 -25.31 -3.87 8.85
C TRP A 429 -26.40 -4.04 7.79
N LYS A 430 -26.18 -4.95 6.83
CA LYS A 430 -27.13 -5.24 5.76
C LYS A 430 -28.31 -6.08 6.22
N GLY A 431 -28.11 -6.95 7.21
CA GLY A 431 -29.08 -7.95 7.68
C GLY A 431 -29.24 -9.18 6.76
N THR A 432 -28.44 -9.29 5.69
CA THR A 432 -28.42 -10.42 4.75
C THR A 432 -26.99 -10.66 4.26
N PRO A 433 -26.68 -11.88 3.78
CA PRO A 433 -25.35 -12.18 3.25
C PRO A 433 -24.95 -11.27 2.07
N ILE A 434 -23.66 -11.00 1.95
CA ILE A 434 -23.07 -10.24 0.83
C ILE A 434 -22.23 -11.13 -0.08
N SER A 435 -21.96 -10.66 -1.28
CA SER A 435 -21.01 -11.29 -2.21
C SER A 435 -19.60 -10.77 -1.97
N LEU A 436 -18.77 -11.58 -1.30
CA LEU A 436 -17.33 -11.32 -1.22
C LEU A 436 -16.67 -11.68 -2.56
N LEU A 437 -16.22 -10.66 -3.29
CA LEU A 437 -15.48 -10.79 -4.53
C LEU A 437 -14.04 -11.24 -4.23
N SER A 438 -13.67 -12.42 -4.73
CA SER A 438 -12.40 -13.07 -4.36
C SER A 438 -11.15 -12.25 -4.77
N ASN A 439 -10.24 -12.01 -3.83
CA ASN A 439 -8.93 -11.41 -4.08
C ASN A 439 -7.86 -12.26 -3.38
N PRO A 440 -7.26 -13.27 -4.08
CA PRO A 440 -6.28 -14.16 -3.46
C PRO A 440 -4.93 -13.48 -3.21
N HIS A 441 -4.68 -12.33 -3.83
CA HIS A 441 -3.40 -11.64 -3.81
C HIS A 441 -3.59 -10.13 -3.59
N PRO A 442 -4.07 -9.71 -2.41
CA PRO A 442 -4.34 -8.30 -2.11
C PRO A 442 -3.10 -7.40 -2.13
N ASP A 443 -1.89 -7.98 -2.11
CA ASP A 443 -0.62 -7.25 -2.28
C ASP A 443 -0.29 -6.95 -3.75
N TRP A 444 -0.91 -7.64 -4.72
CA TRP A 444 -0.53 -7.59 -6.14
C TRP A 444 -1.68 -7.16 -7.07
N SER A 445 -2.93 -7.30 -6.61
CA SER A 445 -4.12 -7.13 -7.42
C SER A 445 -4.19 -5.78 -8.12
N VAL A 446 -3.69 -4.71 -7.49
CA VAL A 446 -3.61 -3.37 -8.11
C VAL A 446 -2.71 -3.36 -9.36
N ALA A 447 -1.53 -3.96 -9.29
CA ALA A 447 -0.62 -4.02 -10.45
C ALA A 447 -1.15 -4.94 -11.55
N LEU A 448 -1.72 -6.10 -11.19
CA LEU A 448 -2.36 -7.02 -12.13
C LEU A 448 -3.55 -6.36 -12.83
N GLY A 449 -4.36 -5.64 -12.06
CA GLY A 449 -5.50 -4.85 -12.52
C GLY A 449 -5.13 -3.74 -13.48
N ALA A 450 -3.97 -3.09 -13.27
CA ALA A 450 -3.45 -2.11 -14.20
C ALA A 450 -3.08 -2.72 -15.56
N VAL A 451 -2.58 -3.95 -15.59
CA VAL A 451 -2.37 -4.70 -16.85
C VAL A 451 -3.71 -5.10 -17.49
N ALA A 452 -4.67 -5.59 -16.69
CA ALA A 452 -6.01 -5.94 -17.18
C ALA A 452 -6.73 -4.73 -17.81
N PHE A 453 -6.66 -3.56 -17.16
CA PHE A 453 -7.14 -2.30 -17.73
C PHE A 453 -6.44 -1.93 -19.05
N ALA A 454 -5.13 -2.11 -19.13
CA ALA A 454 -4.38 -1.86 -20.36
C ALA A 454 -4.82 -2.79 -21.51
N LYS A 455 -5.18 -4.05 -21.22
CA LYS A 455 -5.77 -4.97 -22.19
C LYS A 455 -7.15 -4.50 -22.66
N ALA A 456 -8.03 -4.16 -21.71
CA ALA A 456 -9.37 -3.65 -22.00
C ALA A 456 -9.34 -2.43 -22.93
N ARG A 457 -8.43 -1.49 -22.69
CA ARG A 457 -8.25 -0.28 -23.52
C ARG A 457 -7.82 -0.55 -24.97
N ARG A 458 -7.30 -1.75 -25.26
CA ARG A 458 -6.96 -2.17 -26.62
C ARG A 458 -8.10 -2.90 -27.33
N GLY A 459 -9.30 -2.91 -26.74
CA GLY A 459 -10.51 -3.49 -27.34
C GLY A 459 -10.64 -4.99 -27.12
N LEU A 460 -10.06 -5.51 -26.04
CA LEU A 460 -10.07 -6.94 -25.71
C LEU A 460 -10.52 -7.10 -24.26
N ASN A 461 -11.83 -7.31 -24.09
CA ASN A 461 -12.46 -7.78 -22.85
C ASN A 461 -12.97 -9.20 -23.05
#